data_AF-A0A5N6VP50-F1
#
_entry.id   AF-A0A5N6VP50-F1
#
_cell.length_a   1.000
_cell.length_b   1.000
_cell.length_c   1.000
_cell.angle_alpha   90.00
_cell.angle_beta   90.00
_cell.angle_gamma   90.00
#
_symmetry.space_group_name_H-M   'P 1'
#
loop_
_entity.id
_entity.type
_entity.pdbx_description
1 polymer ?
#
loop_
_entity_poly.entity_id
_entity_poly.type
_entity_poly.pdbx_seq_one_letter_code
_entity_poly.pdbx_strand_id
1 'polypeptide(L)'
;MMYTPEYSTHTMRLNTEVLNLPGLEPSVTEVAILVTQGHFTGSFGGFLTYGRSRVAAKKGLLTKDQMQKITIGVKPEGLGDKENVTFDLAMKLVKGGEPLEQALWERANSILGRDQTLHVIQLVAFYSLQGITLNAGIIGTPEGESLWGF
;
A
#
# COMPACT_ATOMS: atom_id res chain seq x y z
N MET A 1 6.50 7.98 -16.63
CA MET A 1 7.21 6.70 -16.84
C MET A 1 7.32 6.36 -18.33
N MET A 2 6.27 6.39 -19.15
CA MET A 2 6.38 6.10 -20.60
C MET A 2 7.43 6.94 -21.37
N TYR A 3 7.73 8.16 -20.91
CA TYR A 3 8.77 9.03 -21.48
C TYR A 3 10.20 8.76 -20.97
N THR A 4 10.38 7.80 -20.07
CA THR A 4 11.66 7.38 -19.47
C THR A 4 11.73 5.85 -19.48
N PRO A 5 11.98 5.22 -20.64
CA PRO A 5 11.80 3.78 -20.83
C PRO A 5 12.72 2.92 -19.97
N GLU A 6 14.02 3.25 -19.88
CA GLU A 6 14.98 2.50 -19.06
C GLU A 6 14.58 2.49 -17.57
N TYR A 7 14.25 3.69 -17.04
CA TYR A 7 13.74 3.83 -15.67
C TYR A 7 12.47 2.98 -15.47
N SER A 8 11.55 2.98 -16.44
CA SER A 8 10.31 2.20 -16.36
C SER A 8 10.57 0.70 -16.35
N THR A 9 11.52 0.21 -17.13
CA THR A 9 11.91 -1.20 -17.11
C THR A 9 12.43 -1.59 -15.72
N HIS A 10 13.27 -0.76 -15.11
CA HIS A 10 13.78 -1.02 -13.76
C HIS A 10 12.69 -0.96 -12.69
N THR A 11 11.79 0.03 -12.74
CA THR A 11 10.69 0.12 -11.78
C THR A 11 9.69 -1.01 -11.94
N MET A 12 9.39 -1.47 -13.15
CA MET A 12 8.52 -2.63 -13.39
C MET A 12 9.14 -3.94 -12.88
N ARG A 13 10.46 -4.11 -13.06
CA ARG A 13 11.17 -5.25 -12.47
C ARG A 13 11.08 -5.21 -10.95
N LEU A 14 11.42 -4.07 -10.34
CA LEU A 14 11.37 -3.90 -8.90
C LEU A 14 9.94 -4.08 -8.36
N ASN A 15 8.91 -3.57 -9.05
CA ASN A 15 7.51 -3.81 -8.72
C ASN A 15 7.18 -5.30 -8.63
N THR A 16 7.67 -6.08 -9.59
CA THR A 16 7.49 -7.53 -9.61
C THR A 16 8.21 -8.19 -8.44
N GLU A 17 9.44 -7.79 -8.15
CA GLU A 17 10.22 -8.31 -7.03
C GLU A 17 9.56 -7.99 -5.67
N VAL A 18 9.14 -6.75 -5.43
CA VAL A 18 8.52 -6.37 -4.15
C VAL A 18 7.12 -6.95 -3.96
N LEU A 19 6.34 -7.13 -5.03
CA LEU A 19 5.02 -7.77 -4.94
C LEU A 19 5.09 -9.27 -4.64
N ASN A 20 6.23 -9.90 -4.93
CA ASN A 20 6.43 -11.34 -4.75
C ASN A 20 7.43 -11.64 -3.61
N LEU A 21 7.60 -10.72 -2.65
CA LEU A 21 8.44 -10.95 -1.48
C LEU A 21 7.97 -12.20 -0.72
N PRO A 22 8.89 -13.11 -0.35
CA PRO A 22 8.54 -14.42 0.16
C PRO A 22 7.85 -14.33 1.52
N GLY A 23 6.82 -15.16 1.70
CA GLY A 23 6.14 -15.34 2.97
C GLY A 23 5.25 -14.18 3.43
N LEU A 24 5.09 -13.12 2.63
CA LEU A 24 4.19 -12.02 2.99
C LEU A 24 2.74 -12.38 2.65
N GLU A 25 1.85 -12.24 3.63
CA GLU A 25 0.44 -12.57 3.44
C GLU A 25 -0.23 -11.60 2.45
N PRO A 26 -1.15 -12.08 1.59
CA PRO A 26 -1.79 -11.22 0.60
C PRO A 26 -2.50 -10.00 1.19
N SER A 27 -3.21 -10.15 2.33
CA SER A 27 -3.91 -9.06 3.00
C SER A 27 -2.95 -7.99 3.53
N VAL A 28 -1.81 -8.40 4.13
CA VAL A 28 -0.73 -7.50 4.55
C VAL A 28 -0.20 -6.69 3.38
N THR A 29 0.06 -7.34 2.23
CA THR A 29 0.48 -6.65 1.00
C THR A 29 -0.54 -5.60 0.55
N GLU A 30 -1.84 -5.95 0.51
CA GLU A 30 -2.87 -4.99 0.10
C GLU A 30 -3.00 -3.81 1.07
N VAL A 31 -2.96 -4.06 2.38
CA VAL A 31 -3.04 -2.99 3.39
C VAL A 31 -1.87 -2.02 3.26
N ALA A 32 -0.64 -2.52 3.15
CA ALA A 32 0.55 -1.68 2.99
C ALA A 32 0.45 -0.79 1.74
N ILE A 33 0.00 -1.36 0.62
CA ILE A 33 -0.14 -0.62 -0.63
C ILE A 33 -1.29 0.39 -0.56
N LEU A 34 -2.46 0.00 -0.06
CA LEU A 34 -3.63 0.89 0.02
C LEU A 34 -3.40 2.08 0.96
N VAL A 35 -2.78 1.86 2.12
CA VAL A 35 -2.35 2.97 3.00
C VAL A 35 -1.42 3.91 2.25
N THR A 36 -0.40 3.36 1.60
CA THR A 36 0.62 4.15 0.92
C THR A 36 0.03 4.96 -0.23
N GLN A 37 -0.77 4.32 -1.09
CA GLN A 37 -1.39 5.00 -2.22
C GLN A 37 -2.48 5.99 -1.79
N GLY A 38 -3.25 5.65 -0.76
CA GLY A 38 -4.21 6.56 -0.15
C GLY A 38 -3.57 7.87 0.30
N HIS A 39 -2.41 7.79 0.97
CA HIS A 39 -1.65 8.96 1.40
C HIS A 39 -1.26 9.89 0.23
N PHE A 40 -0.73 9.34 -0.87
CA PHE A 40 -0.23 10.16 -1.98
C PHE A 40 -1.28 10.57 -3.02
N THR A 41 -2.36 9.78 -3.18
CA THR A 41 -3.29 9.92 -4.32
C THR A 41 -4.77 10.01 -3.92
N GLY A 42 -5.07 9.96 -2.63
CA GLY A 42 -6.45 9.91 -2.12
C GLY A 42 -7.34 11.08 -2.55
N SER A 43 -6.75 12.25 -2.86
CA SER A 43 -7.48 13.45 -3.29
C SER A 43 -8.14 13.34 -4.67
N PHE A 44 -7.65 12.47 -5.55
CA PHE A 44 -8.17 12.28 -6.91
C PHE A 44 -8.48 10.82 -7.27
N GLY A 45 -8.32 9.90 -6.30
CA GLY A 45 -8.61 8.48 -6.48
C GLY A 45 -7.63 7.79 -7.43
N GLY A 46 -6.43 7.46 -6.94
CA GLY A 46 -5.31 6.95 -7.74
C GLY A 46 -5.50 5.57 -8.39
N PHE A 47 -4.87 5.40 -9.55
CA PHE A 47 -4.88 4.17 -10.36
C PHE A 47 -4.51 2.90 -9.57
N LEU A 48 -3.49 2.99 -8.70
CA LEU A 48 -3.10 1.85 -7.88
C LEU A 48 -4.15 1.54 -6.81
N THR A 49 -4.74 2.53 -6.14
CA THR A 49 -5.86 2.30 -5.22
C THR A 49 -7.00 1.57 -5.91
N TYR A 50 -7.36 1.96 -7.14
CA TYR A 50 -8.35 1.26 -7.98
C TYR A 50 -7.97 -0.20 -8.25
N GLY A 51 -6.77 -0.43 -8.78
CA GLY A 51 -6.35 -1.78 -9.16
C GLY A 51 -6.24 -2.71 -7.95
N ARG A 52 -5.65 -2.23 -6.85
CA ARG A 52 -5.44 -3.01 -5.63
C ARG A 52 -6.73 -3.29 -4.88
N SER A 53 -7.67 -2.35 -4.83
CA SER A 53 -8.97 -2.57 -4.19
C SER A 53 -9.76 -3.70 -4.87
N ARG A 54 -9.68 -3.80 -6.21
CA ARG A 54 -10.32 -4.89 -6.96
C ARG A 54 -9.65 -6.24 -6.72
N VAL A 55 -8.32 -6.27 -6.60
CA VAL A 55 -7.58 -7.50 -6.25
C VAL A 55 -7.97 -7.96 -4.85
N ALA A 56 -7.99 -7.05 -3.87
CA ALA A 56 -8.38 -7.34 -2.50
C ALA A 56 -9.83 -7.85 -2.40
N ALA A 57 -10.77 -7.16 -3.07
CA ALA A 57 -12.18 -7.56 -3.12
C ALA A 57 -12.36 -8.95 -3.76
N LYS A 58 -11.77 -9.17 -4.93
CA LYS A 58 -11.89 -10.44 -5.67
C LYS A 58 -11.37 -11.64 -4.86
N LYS A 59 -10.36 -11.42 -4.03
CA LYS A 59 -9.76 -12.46 -3.17
C LYS A 59 -10.42 -12.55 -1.78
N GLY A 60 -11.40 -11.70 -1.46
CA GLY A 60 -12.04 -11.64 -0.15
C GLY A 60 -11.09 -11.24 0.98
N LEU A 61 -10.02 -10.49 0.68
CA LEU A 61 -8.99 -10.10 1.65
C LEU A 61 -9.42 -8.95 2.56
N LEU A 62 -10.20 -8.02 2.01
CA LEU A 62 -10.67 -6.82 2.70
C LEU A 62 -12.10 -6.51 2.26
N THR A 63 -12.91 -5.99 3.18
CA THR A 63 -14.22 -5.46 2.83
C THR A 63 -14.10 -4.10 2.16
N LYS A 64 -15.17 -3.69 1.46
CA LYS A 64 -15.27 -2.36 0.85
C LYS A 64 -15.08 -1.23 1.86
N ASP A 65 -15.71 -1.33 3.02
CA ASP A 65 -15.59 -0.36 4.12
C ASP A 65 -14.15 -0.30 4.65
N GLN A 66 -13.49 -1.45 4.82
CA GLN A 66 -12.09 -1.50 5.25
C GLN A 66 -11.18 -0.78 4.25
N MET A 67 -11.32 -1.06 2.95
CA MET A 67 -10.50 -0.41 1.92
C MET A 67 -10.76 1.10 1.83
N GLN A 68 -12.03 1.53 1.97
CA GLN A 68 -12.40 2.95 1.98
C GLN A 68 -11.73 3.69 3.14
N LYS A 69 -11.84 3.16 4.36
CA LYS A 69 -11.21 3.73 5.56
C LYS A 69 -9.69 3.76 5.44
N ILE A 70 -9.08 2.64 5.02
CA ILE A 70 -7.63 2.54 4.82
C ILE A 70 -7.13 3.63 3.86
N THR A 71 -7.83 3.81 2.73
CA THR A 71 -7.44 4.77 1.69
C THR A 71 -7.45 6.22 2.17
N ILE A 72 -8.32 6.56 3.13
CA ILE A 72 -8.37 7.91 3.73
C ILE A 72 -7.51 8.03 4.99
N GLY A 73 -6.68 7.04 5.30
CA GLY A 73 -5.80 7.04 6.47
C GLY A 73 -6.54 6.80 7.80
N VAL A 74 -7.75 6.24 7.76
CA VAL A 74 -8.52 5.82 8.93
C VAL A 74 -8.33 4.32 9.13
N LYS A 75 -7.94 3.90 10.33
CA LYS A 75 -7.83 2.47 10.64
C LYS A 75 -9.24 1.87 10.74
N PRO A 76 -9.59 0.87 9.92
CA PRO A 76 -10.88 0.22 10.04
C PRO A 76 -10.92 -0.80 11.18
N GLU A 77 -12.13 -1.09 11.63
CA GLU A 77 -12.40 -2.18 12.55
C GLU A 77 -12.39 -3.55 11.82
N GLY A 78 -12.24 -4.63 12.59
CA GLY A 78 -12.31 -6.00 12.06
C GLY A 78 -11.10 -6.44 11.21
N LEU A 79 -10.01 -5.68 11.22
CA LEU A 79 -8.71 -6.16 10.72
C LEU A 79 -8.12 -7.19 11.68
N GLY A 80 -7.38 -8.16 11.15
CA GLY A 80 -6.55 -9.04 11.96
C GLY A 80 -5.30 -8.32 12.49
N ASP A 81 -4.57 -8.97 13.39
CA ASP A 81 -3.41 -8.35 14.06
C ASP A 81 -2.32 -7.94 13.06
N LYS A 82 -2.10 -8.76 12.02
CA LYS A 82 -1.11 -8.50 10.97
C LYS A 82 -1.50 -7.31 10.11
N GLU A 83 -2.75 -7.20 9.70
CA GLU A 83 -3.24 -6.04 8.96
C GLU A 83 -3.20 -4.77 9.83
N ASN A 84 -3.57 -4.88 11.11
CA ASN A 84 -3.55 -3.75 12.04
C ASN A 84 -2.14 -3.16 12.22
N VAL A 85 -1.14 -4.01 12.47
CA VAL A 85 0.24 -3.53 12.65
C VAL A 85 0.84 -3.02 11.34
N THR A 86 0.45 -3.63 10.21
CA THR A 86 0.85 -3.17 8.88
C THR A 86 0.30 -1.78 8.57
N PHE A 87 -0.97 -1.53 8.91
CA PHE A 87 -1.58 -0.21 8.76
C PHE A 87 -0.80 0.84 9.55
N ASP A 88 -0.49 0.57 10.81
CA ASP A 88 0.23 1.51 11.67
C ASP A 88 1.65 1.80 11.16
N LEU A 89 2.35 0.74 10.76
CA LEU A 89 3.70 0.84 10.20
C LEU A 89 3.69 1.67 8.91
N ALA A 90 2.80 1.34 7.97
CA ALA A 90 2.68 2.07 6.72
C ALA A 90 2.29 3.54 6.96
N MET A 91 1.31 3.82 7.83
CA MET A 91 0.88 5.18 8.15
C MET A 91 2.00 6.01 8.80
N LYS A 92 2.79 5.44 9.71
CA LYS A 92 3.94 6.15 10.31
C LYS A 92 4.98 6.49 9.24
N LEU A 93 5.33 5.52 8.40
CA LEU A 93 6.36 5.68 7.37
C LEU A 93 5.99 6.71 6.31
N VAL A 94 4.74 6.71 5.82
CA VAL A 94 4.33 7.67 4.77
C VAL A 94 4.15 9.08 5.29
N LYS A 95 3.76 9.27 6.55
CA LYS A 95 3.73 10.61 7.18
C LYS A 95 5.12 11.23 7.27
N GLY A 96 6.16 10.40 7.43
CA GLY A 96 7.54 10.85 7.52
C GLY A 96 7.80 11.81 8.70
N GLY A 97 8.90 12.57 8.59
CA GLY A 97 9.27 13.62 9.56
C GLY A 97 10.01 13.13 10.80
N GLU A 98 9.88 11.86 11.18
CA GLU A 98 10.53 11.27 12.35
C GLU A 98 10.96 9.82 12.09
N PRO A 99 12.00 9.31 12.79
CA PRO A 99 12.32 7.89 12.80
C PRO A 99 11.14 7.03 13.28
N LEU A 100 11.12 5.77 12.82
CA LEU A 100 10.16 4.77 13.31
C LEU A 100 10.36 4.54 14.81
N GLU A 101 9.29 4.60 15.60
CA GLU A 101 9.37 4.37 17.05
C GLU A 101 9.79 2.94 17.36
N GLN A 102 10.72 2.76 18.30
CA GLN A 102 11.19 1.44 18.74
C GLN A 102 10.04 0.52 19.17
N ALA A 103 9.04 1.06 19.89
CA ALA A 103 7.87 0.30 20.32
C ALA A 103 7.03 -0.21 19.13
N LEU A 104 6.89 0.57 18.06
CA LEU A 104 6.18 0.13 16.85
C LEU A 104 6.99 -0.91 16.08
N TRP A 105 8.31 -0.75 16.00
CA TRP A 105 9.23 -1.73 15.43
C TRP A 105 9.16 -3.08 16.16
N GLU A 106 9.24 -3.08 17.50
CA GLU A 106 9.16 -4.29 18.33
C GLU A 106 7.81 -4.98 18.19
N ARG A 107 6.71 -4.22 18.22
CA ARG A 107 5.37 -4.77 18.02
C ARG A 107 5.17 -5.35 16.62
N ALA A 108 5.71 -4.70 15.58
CA ALA A 108 5.69 -5.25 14.22
C ALA A 108 6.43 -6.57 14.15
N ASN A 109 7.64 -6.63 14.72
CA ASN A 109 8.42 -7.86 14.76
C ASN A 109 7.76 -8.98 15.56
N SER A 110 7.05 -8.68 16.64
CA SER A 110 6.37 -9.72 17.43
C SER A 110 5.17 -10.34 16.71
N ILE A 111 4.52 -9.59 15.81
CA ILE A 111 3.30 -10.03 15.10
C ILE A 111 3.64 -10.61 13.72
N LEU A 112 4.48 -9.92 12.95
CA LEU A 112 4.82 -10.29 11.57
C LEU A 112 6.08 -11.16 11.50
N GLY A 113 6.96 -11.05 12.49
CA GLY A 113 8.35 -11.47 12.36
C GLY A 113 9.20 -10.39 11.67
N ARG A 114 10.52 -10.52 11.83
CA ARG A 114 11.49 -9.55 11.33
C ARG A 114 11.49 -9.44 9.80
N ASP A 115 11.46 -10.57 9.11
CA ASP A 115 11.53 -10.59 7.64
C ASP A 115 10.30 -9.93 7.00
N GLN A 116 9.10 -10.28 7.47
CA GLN A 116 7.87 -9.67 6.96
C GLN A 116 7.78 -8.18 7.32
N THR A 117 8.28 -7.77 8.49
CA THR A 117 8.34 -6.34 8.87
C THR A 117 9.23 -5.56 7.88
N LEU A 118 10.38 -6.12 7.52
CA LEU A 118 11.26 -5.53 6.50
C LEU A 118 10.60 -5.51 5.11
N HIS A 119 9.87 -6.57 4.74
CA HIS A 119 9.12 -6.60 3.47
C HIS A 119 8.02 -5.53 3.41
N VAL A 120 7.29 -5.28 4.51
CA VAL A 120 6.32 -4.18 4.58
C VAL A 120 7.00 -2.84 4.38
N ILE A 121 8.17 -2.61 5.00
CA ILE A 121 8.94 -1.37 4.81
C ILE A 121 9.37 -1.21 3.34
N GLN A 122 9.83 -2.28 2.70
CA GLN A 122 10.21 -2.27 1.28
C GLN A 122 9.02 -1.95 0.37
N LEU A 123 7.84 -2.54 0.64
CA LEU A 123 6.61 -2.21 -0.07
C LEU A 123 6.27 -0.73 0.11
N VAL A 124 6.24 -0.22 1.33
CA VAL A 124 5.90 1.19 1.60
C VAL A 124 6.88 2.13 0.88
N ALA A 125 8.19 1.87 0.95
CA ALA A 125 9.20 2.67 0.27
C ALA A 125 9.00 2.69 -1.26
N PHE A 126 8.83 1.51 -1.87
CA PHE A 126 8.64 1.40 -3.32
C PHE A 126 7.31 2.00 -3.78
N TYR A 127 6.22 1.74 -3.06
CA TYR A 127 4.92 2.32 -3.41
C TYR A 127 4.84 3.81 -3.11
N SER A 128 5.69 4.36 -2.23
CA SER A 128 5.81 5.81 -2.06
C SER A 128 6.39 6.45 -3.33
N LEU A 129 7.42 5.86 -3.94
CA LEU A 129 7.97 6.30 -5.22
C LEU A 129 6.90 6.29 -6.32
N GLN A 130 6.10 5.23 -6.40
CA GLN A 130 4.98 5.17 -7.35
C GLN A 130 3.90 6.21 -7.03
N GLY A 131 3.54 6.36 -5.74
CA GLY A 131 2.53 7.31 -5.28
C GLY A 131 2.88 8.75 -5.67
N ILE A 132 4.14 9.16 -5.47
CA ILE A 132 4.65 10.48 -5.91
C ILE A 132 4.51 10.63 -7.43
N THR A 133 4.87 9.61 -8.20
CA THR A 133 4.82 9.66 -9.66
C THR A 133 3.38 9.75 -10.19
N LEU A 134 2.45 8.99 -9.60
CA LEU A 134 1.03 9.03 -9.95
C LEU A 134 0.38 10.35 -9.53
N ASN A 135 0.74 10.89 -8.37
CA ASN A 135 0.30 12.19 -7.90
C ASN A 135 0.73 13.31 -8.87
N ALA A 136 1.98 13.31 -9.30
CA ALA A 136 2.49 14.30 -10.25
C ALA A 136 1.74 14.27 -11.61
N GLY A 137 1.28 13.10 -12.04
CA GLY A 137 0.53 12.95 -13.29
C GLY A 137 -1.00 13.00 -13.13
N ILE A 138 -1.52 13.13 -11.90
CA ILE A 138 -2.95 13.03 -11.57
C ILE A 138 -3.56 11.75 -12.19
N ILE A 139 -2.83 10.64 -12.07
CA ILE A 139 -3.21 9.37 -12.71
C ILE A 139 -4.23 8.66 -11.81
N GLY A 140 -5.50 9.02 -12.02
CA GLY A 140 -6.64 8.53 -11.25
C GLY A 140 -7.21 7.19 -11.73
N THR A 141 -8.46 6.95 -11.31
CA THR A 141 -9.27 5.81 -11.76
C THR A 141 -9.47 5.88 -13.29
N PRO A 142 -9.47 4.74 -14.02
CA PRO A 142 -9.71 4.75 -15.47
C PRO A 142 -11.03 5.45 -15.84
N GLU A 143 -11.07 6.03 -17.03
CA GLU A 143 -12.27 6.71 -17.53
C GLU A 143 -13.47 5.75 -17.60
N GLY A 144 -14.64 6.21 -17.12
CA GLY A 144 -15.85 5.41 -17.06
C GLY A 144 -15.91 4.40 -15.90
N GLU A 145 -14.84 4.26 -15.12
CA GLU A 145 -14.80 3.37 -13.96
C GLU A 145 -15.04 4.13 -12.65
N SER A 146 -15.59 3.42 -11.65
CA SER A 146 -15.67 3.91 -10.27
C SER A 146 -14.62 3.22 -9.41
N LEU A 147 -13.93 4.01 -8.56
CA LEU A 147 -12.95 3.50 -7.59
C LEU A 147 -13.54 2.37 -6.74
N TRP A 148 -14.82 2.49 -6.39
CA TRP A 148 -15.57 1.56 -5.56
C TRP A 148 -16.67 0.82 -6.34
N GLY A 149 -16.52 0.69 -7.66
CA GLY A 149 -17.52 0.11 -8.58
C GLY A 149 -17.62 -1.42 -8.58
N PHE A 150 -17.26 -2.08 -7.47
CA PHE A 150 -17.34 -3.52 -7.26
C PHE A 150 -18.19 -3.84 -6.01
#